data_AF-A0A5C8NWX2-F1
#
_entry.id   AF-A0A5C8NWX2-F1
#
_cell.length_a   1.000
_cell.length_b   1.000
_cell.length_c   1.000
_cell.angle_alpha   90.00
_cell.angle_beta   90.00
_cell.angle_gamma   90.00
#
_symmetry.space_group_name_H-M   'P 1'
#
loop_
_entity.id
_entity.type
_entity.pdbx_description
1 polymer ?
#
loop_
_entity_poly.entity_id
_entity_poly.type
_entity_poly.pdbx_seq_one_letter_code
_entity_poly.pdbx_strand_id
1 'polypeptide(L)'
;MLRRCIWTTILCTLIVLSGCVSSEEKELGEYVDGLKSGLGEDFKVDEYMEEYVNLIFDSEPDKALEILNDKVIPEHKEIVNKFKNTDFKNENIIDLNEQLIVILQLDLDKQSTIKDIFEEVMKSAYEGNIEEIDLNDGVESLHKINEEIHTAVNAFEDKARKLSEKYNSITIDEEAFQNIDVSELNEGNNQLIMQFVEVVAGKDLNVPAEDVAEHEEDSSDSIQIDNFLNDQSNPQVVFDAEVKIDGTFSLVGKSNLIKGSTVILQSYHYGSENPYLKEEIQVDEKGDFELTLDINEEDLNGDPLTLQLSYQPDKENTESQELYGSEGEKIEGPFKHKFTSIKRTRHGAFTYAYIEFKNGEKAKFGINNWEVPDDYGDLEVWMEKEKIETKDHYYDITMKSNLNELTGIKAEIEVPGYEAAGYTSRTTVMPDGTFRFQIPRPDVDSEDVIVIIEATSDMAIETEELYGEHGENFKGDLVEKTKRGQKIVYELSLGDNK
;
A
#
# COMPACT_ATOMS: atom_id res chain seq x y z
N MET A 1 -0.09 1.08 9.05
CA MET A 1 0.21 0.19 10.20
C MET A 1 0.77 0.92 11.42
N LEU A 2 1.73 1.84 11.27
CA LEU A 2 2.33 2.64 12.38
C LEU A 2 1.34 3.25 13.40
N ARG A 3 0.13 3.61 12.94
CA ARG A 3 -0.88 4.30 13.77
C ARG A 3 -1.61 3.40 14.79
N ARG A 4 -1.45 2.08 14.73
CA ARG A 4 -2.06 1.17 15.72
C ARG A 4 -1.00 0.44 16.51
N CYS A 5 -1.04 0.57 17.83
CA CYS A 5 -0.22 -0.28 18.68
C CYS A 5 -0.56 -1.75 18.47
N ILE A 6 0.47 -2.60 18.52
CA ILE A 6 0.34 -4.06 18.43
C ILE A 6 -0.58 -4.60 19.54
N TRP A 7 -0.58 -3.97 20.71
CA TRP A 7 -1.47 -4.35 21.81
C TRP A 7 -2.93 -4.02 21.55
N THR A 8 -3.27 -3.02 20.72
CA THR A 8 -4.65 -2.73 20.30
C THR A 8 -5.20 -3.90 19.48
N THR A 9 -4.36 -4.52 18.64
CA THR A 9 -4.68 -5.77 17.94
C THR A 9 -4.93 -6.92 18.92
N ILE A 10 -4.06 -7.09 19.93
CA ILE A 10 -4.25 -8.11 21.00
C ILE A 10 -5.54 -7.87 21.80
N LEU A 11 -5.96 -6.62 21.95
CA LEU A 11 -7.17 -6.28 22.70
C LEU A 11 -8.45 -6.61 21.92
N CYS A 12 -8.41 -6.45 20.60
CA CYS A 12 -9.51 -6.81 19.72
C CYS A 12 -9.74 -8.33 19.64
N THR A 13 -8.73 -9.15 19.94
CA THR A 13 -8.81 -10.60 19.75
C THR A 13 -9.50 -11.36 20.88
N LEU A 14 -9.56 -10.83 22.11
CA LEU A 14 -10.14 -11.53 23.26
C LEU A 14 -11.59 -11.07 23.55
N ILE A 15 -12.56 -11.87 23.11
CA ILE A 15 -13.99 -11.66 23.39
C ILE A 15 -14.49 -12.69 24.39
N VAL A 16 -15.01 -12.22 25.54
CA VAL A 16 -15.66 -13.07 26.55
C VAL A 16 -17.18 -13.12 26.32
N LEU A 17 -17.73 -14.32 26.18
CA LEU A 17 -19.18 -14.57 26.10
C LEU A 17 -19.77 -14.82 27.50
N SER A 18 -20.83 -14.09 27.83
CA SER A 18 -21.46 -14.15 29.15
C SER A 18 -22.36 -15.39 29.33
N GLY A 19 -21.85 -16.44 29.98
CA GLY A 19 -22.60 -17.62 30.46
C GLY A 19 -22.60 -17.72 31.99
N CYS A 20 -23.17 -18.77 32.61
CA CYS A 20 -23.02 -18.99 34.06
C CYS A 20 -21.57 -19.40 34.38
N VAL A 21 -20.86 -18.56 35.11
CA VAL A 21 -19.39 -18.56 35.18
C VAL A 21 -18.86 -19.25 36.44
N SER A 22 -17.89 -20.16 36.29
CA SER A 22 -17.08 -20.71 37.39
C SER A 22 -16.18 -19.64 38.02
N SER A 23 -15.56 -19.90 39.18
CA SER A 23 -14.65 -18.91 39.80
C SER A 23 -13.43 -18.59 38.94
N GLU A 24 -12.94 -19.57 38.15
CA GLU A 24 -11.80 -19.39 37.24
C GLU A 24 -12.17 -18.54 36.02
N GLU A 25 -13.32 -18.82 35.41
CA GLU A 25 -13.81 -18.01 34.29
C GLU A 25 -14.19 -16.60 34.74
N LYS A 26 -14.54 -16.39 36.03
CA LYS A 26 -14.78 -15.05 36.58
C LYS A 26 -13.48 -14.24 36.64
N GLU A 27 -12.40 -14.85 37.13
CA GLU A 27 -11.08 -14.21 37.16
C GLU A 27 -10.56 -13.94 35.74
N LEU A 28 -10.86 -14.82 34.79
CA LEU A 28 -10.57 -14.62 33.37
C LEU A 28 -11.38 -13.46 32.76
N GLY A 29 -12.65 -13.34 33.11
CA GLY A 29 -13.46 -12.18 32.75
C GLY A 29 -12.90 -10.88 33.33
N GLU A 30 -12.53 -10.88 34.63
CA GLU A 30 -11.87 -9.74 35.28
C GLU A 30 -10.54 -9.39 34.60
N TYR A 31 -9.77 -10.38 34.12
CA TYR A 31 -8.56 -10.17 33.32
C TYR A 31 -8.86 -9.49 31.98
N VAL A 32 -9.80 -10.03 31.18
CA VAL A 32 -10.14 -9.46 29.86
C VAL A 32 -10.77 -8.07 29.98
N ASP A 33 -11.60 -7.83 30.99
CA ASP A 33 -12.13 -6.50 31.28
C ASP A 33 -11.00 -5.55 31.73
N GLY A 34 -10.03 -6.07 32.47
CA GLY A 34 -8.79 -5.38 32.82
C GLY A 34 -7.94 -5.00 31.61
N LEU A 35 -7.88 -5.88 30.59
CA LEU A 35 -7.28 -5.56 29.29
C LEU A 35 -8.04 -4.45 28.62
N LYS A 36 -9.35 -4.59 28.42
CA LYS A 36 -10.17 -3.59 27.72
C LYS A 36 -10.08 -2.20 28.34
N SER A 37 -10.21 -2.12 29.66
CA SER A 37 -10.09 -0.85 30.39
C SER A 37 -8.65 -0.35 30.40
N GLY A 38 -7.68 -1.21 30.72
CA GLY A 38 -6.27 -0.86 30.92
C GLY A 38 -5.43 -0.74 29.68
N LEU A 39 -6.03 -0.82 28.51
CA LEU A 39 -5.37 -0.59 27.24
C LEU A 39 -6.28 0.28 26.34
N GLY A 40 -7.62 0.16 26.41
CA GLY A 40 -8.53 0.97 25.58
C GLY A 40 -9.04 2.27 26.19
N GLU A 41 -9.68 2.23 27.37
CA GLU A 41 -10.44 3.39 27.89
C GLU A 41 -9.62 4.29 28.83
N ASP A 42 -8.74 3.70 29.65
CA ASP A 42 -8.00 4.44 30.68
C ASP A 42 -6.76 5.15 30.11
N PHE A 43 -6.25 4.69 28.97
CA PHE A 43 -4.99 5.15 28.40
C PHE A 43 -5.18 5.71 27.00
N LYS A 44 -4.45 6.78 26.72
CA LYS A 44 -4.47 7.57 25.48
C LYS A 44 -3.23 7.33 24.62
N VAL A 45 -2.55 6.20 24.83
CA VAL A 45 -1.30 5.89 24.14
C VAL A 45 -1.45 5.95 22.62
N ASP A 46 -2.50 5.33 22.06
CA ASP A 46 -2.76 5.37 20.62
C ASP A 46 -2.96 6.82 20.11
N GLU A 47 -3.70 7.64 20.88
CA GLU A 47 -3.93 9.07 20.57
C GLU A 47 -2.62 9.86 20.58
N TYR A 48 -1.75 9.63 21.58
CA TYR A 48 -0.46 10.31 21.66
C TYR A 48 0.55 9.81 20.63
N MET A 49 0.48 8.53 20.25
CA MET A 49 1.27 8.00 19.16
C MET A 49 0.90 8.63 17.83
N GLU A 50 -0.40 8.71 17.54
CA GLU A 50 -0.90 9.42 16.36
C GLU A 50 -0.51 10.92 16.41
N GLU A 51 -0.63 11.56 17.57
CA GLU A 51 -0.25 12.97 17.77
C GLU A 51 1.22 13.21 17.41
N TYR A 52 2.17 12.44 17.97
CA TYR A 52 3.58 12.69 17.65
C TYR A 52 3.95 12.34 16.21
N VAL A 53 3.36 11.28 15.64
CA VAL A 53 3.61 10.93 14.23
C VAL A 53 3.13 12.07 13.32
N ASN A 54 1.92 12.59 13.55
CA ASN A 54 1.41 13.71 12.76
C ASN A 54 2.26 14.97 12.93
N LEU A 55 2.76 15.25 14.15
CA LEU A 55 3.68 16.38 14.38
C LEU A 55 4.99 16.27 13.58
N ILE A 56 5.46 15.05 13.29
CA ILE A 56 6.62 14.86 12.40
C ILE A 56 6.26 15.26 10.97
N PHE A 57 5.12 14.81 10.46
CA PHE A 57 4.64 15.17 9.12
C PHE A 57 4.32 16.67 9.00
N ASP A 58 3.85 17.30 10.07
CA ASP A 58 3.61 18.75 10.16
C ASP A 58 4.91 19.56 10.33
N SER A 59 6.07 18.92 10.20
CA SER A 59 7.39 19.55 10.32
C SER A 59 7.68 20.18 11.69
N GLU A 60 7.12 19.59 12.76
CA GLU A 60 7.29 20.03 14.15
C GLU A 60 8.07 19.00 15.01
N PRO A 61 9.34 18.69 14.68
CA PRO A 61 10.08 17.56 15.27
C PRO A 61 10.34 17.73 16.78
N ASP A 62 10.54 18.97 17.26
CA ASP A 62 10.72 19.26 18.69
C ASP A 62 9.47 18.88 19.49
N LYS A 63 8.27 19.19 18.96
CA LYS A 63 7.01 18.86 19.63
C LYS A 63 6.73 17.37 19.55
N ALA A 64 7.03 16.74 18.41
CA ALA A 64 6.92 15.28 18.29
C ALA A 64 7.77 14.57 19.36
N LEU A 65 9.01 15.01 19.55
CA LEU A 65 9.91 14.47 20.57
C LEU A 65 9.41 14.76 22.00
N GLU A 66 8.79 15.92 22.24
CA GLU A 66 8.13 16.25 23.51
C GLU A 66 6.96 15.28 23.80
N ILE A 67 6.06 15.05 22.83
CA ILE A 67 4.94 14.11 22.99
C ILE A 67 5.43 12.68 23.25
N LEU A 68 6.44 12.22 22.51
CA LEU A 68 7.03 10.90 22.70
C LEU A 68 7.61 10.73 24.12
N ASN A 69 8.34 11.73 24.60
CA ASN A 69 8.99 11.73 25.91
C ASN A 69 8.02 11.88 27.09
N ASP A 70 7.09 12.83 26.99
CA ASP A 70 6.30 13.28 28.13
C ASP A 70 4.95 12.59 28.23
N LYS A 71 4.47 12.00 27.12
CA LYS A 71 3.17 11.31 27.07
C LYS A 71 3.31 9.83 26.74
N VAL A 72 3.83 9.49 25.57
CA VAL A 72 3.82 8.10 25.05
C VAL A 72 4.60 7.14 25.94
N ILE A 73 5.88 7.44 26.23
CA ILE A 73 6.75 6.56 27.03
C ILE A 73 6.25 6.43 28.48
N PRO A 74 5.89 7.52 29.20
CA PRO A 74 5.37 7.44 30.56
C PRO A 74 4.08 6.61 30.65
N GLU A 75 3.19 6.75 29.67
CA GLU A 75 1.92 6.04 29.68
C GLU A 75 2.10 4.54 29.38
N HIS A 76 2.99 4.17 28.43
CA HIS A 76 3.41 2.77 28.26
C HIS A 76 4.00 2.18 29.55
N LYS A 77 4.83 2.94 30.28
CA LYS A 77 5.36 2.50 31.59
C LYS A 77 4.24 2.27 32.61
N GLU A 78 3.23 3.13 32.63
CA GLU A 78 2.07 2.96 33.52
C GLU A 78 1.29 1.69 33.18
N ILE A 79 1.02 1.43 31.90
CA ILE A 79 0.38 0.20 31.41
C ILE A 79 1.17 -1.03 31.85
N VAL A 80 2.49 -1.08 31.57
CA VAL A 80 3.37 -2.18 31.98
C VAL A 80 3.31 -2.40 33.49
N ASN A 81 3.34 -1.33 34.28
CA ASN A 81 3.26 -1.42 35.75
C ASN A 81 1.88 -1.89 36.23
N LYS A 82 0.78 -1.50 35.57
CA LYS A 82 -0.58 -1.95 35.90
C LYS A 82 -0.67 -3.48 35.79
N PHE A 83 -0.22 -4.06 34.68
CA PHE A 83 -0.25 -5.51 34.48
C PHE A 83 0.76 -6.28 35.33
N LYS A 84 1.95 -5.71 35.60
CA LYS A 84 2.94 -6.31 36.54
C LYS A 84 2.43 -6.40 37.98
N ASN A 85 1.61 -5.44 38.42
CA ASN A 85 1.11 -5.37 39.79
C ASN A 85 -0.28 -5.99 39.97
N THR A 86 -0.84 -6.60 38.92
CA THR A 86 -2.13 -7.29 39.02
C THR A 86 -1.91 -8.73 39.48
N ASP A 87 -2.42 -9.06 40.66
CA ASP A 87 -2.31 -10.40 41.24
C ASP A 87 -3.46 -11.31 40.75
N PHE A 88 -3.10 -12.36 40.02
CA PHE A 88 -4.02 -13.43 39.62
C PHE A 88 -3.78 -14.70 40.46
N LYS A 89 -4.82 -15.50 40.67
CA LYS A 89 -4.79 -16.78 41.38
C LYS A 89 -4.71 -17.97 40.43
N ASN A 90 -5.31 -17.87 39.25
CA ASN A 90 -5.26 -18.92 38.23
C ASN A 90 -3.91 -18.92 37.50
N GLU A 91 -3.19 -20.05 37.60
CA GLU A 91 -1.87 -20.25 36.97
C GLU A 91 -1.88 -20.00 35.45
N ASN A 92 -2.96 -20.33 34.75
CA ASN A 92 -3.04 -20.10 33.29
C ASN A 92 -3.21 -18.62 32.94
N ILE A 93 -3.88 -17.85 33.81
CA ILE A 93 -4.03 -16.40 33.64
C ILE A 93 -2.72 -15.70 33.97
N ILE A 94 -2.01 -16.16 35.01
CA ILE A 94 -0.65 -15.69 35.33
C ILE A 94 0.26 -15.90 34.12
N ASP A 95 0.27 -17.10 33.55
CA ASP A 95 1.14 -17.47 32.43
C ASP A 95 0.84 -16.67 31.13
N LEU A 96 -0.44 -16.35 30.90
CA LEU A 96 -0.88 -15.46 29.81
C LEU A 96 -0.47 -14.00 30.07
N ASN A 97 -0.71 -13.50 31.28
CA ASN A 97 -0.34 -12.13 31.68
C ASN A 97 1.16 -11.90 31.63
N GLU A 98 1.97 -12.91 31.99
CA GLU A 98 3.43 -12.83 31.83
C GLU A 98 3.85 -12.61 30.38
N GLN A 99 3.20 -13.26 29.41
CA GLN A 99 3.49 -13.01 27.98
C GLN A 99 3.05 -11.62 27.54
N LEU A 100 1.88 -11.16 28.00
CA LEU A 100 1.44 -9.79 27.73
C LEU A 100 2.44 -8.76 28.27
N ILE A 101 2.94 -8.95 29.49
CA ILE A 101 3.93 -8.06 30.09
C ILE A 101 5.20 -8.01 29.23
N VAL A 102 5.64 -9.14 28.66
CA VAL A 102 6.78 -9.19 27.73
C VAL A 102 6.50 -8.34 26.50
N ILE A 103 5.35 -8.50 25.85
CA ILE A 103 4.96 -7.72 24.66
C ILE A 103 4.93 -6.22 24.98
N LEU A 104 4.29 -5.83 26.09
CA LEU A 104 4.19 -4.43 26.51
C LEU A 104 5.56 -3.83 26.86
N GLN A 105 6.46 -4.63 27.45
CA GLN A 105 7.83 -4.19 27.74
C GLN A 105 8.64 -3.98 26.45
N LEU A 106 8.52 -4.89 25.49
CA LEU A 106 9.20 -4.74 24.20
C LEU A 106 8.67 -3.55 23.41
N ASP A 107 7.36 -3.28 23.45
CA ASP A 107 6.79 -2.09 22.82
C ASP A 107 7.29 -0.79 23.49
N LEU A 108 7.40 -0.77 24.82
CA LEU A 108 8.03 0.33 25.55
C LEU A 108 9.52 0.52 25.18
N ASP A 109 10.25 -0.59 25.06
CA ASP A 109 11.67 -0.57 24.67
C ASP A 109 11.80 -0.03 23.24
N LYS A 110 10.92 -0.44 22.31
CA LYS A 110 10.82 0.11 20.95
C LYS A 110 10.61 1.64 20.96
N GLN A 111 9.63 2.15 21.71
CA GLN A 111 9.40 3.60 21.80
C GLN A 111 10.61 4.34 22.39
N SER A 112 11.30 3.72 23.35
CA SER A 112 12.52 4.29 23.93
C SER A 112 13.67 4.33 22.91
N THR A 113 13.83 3.29 22.08
CA THR A 113 14.84 3.29 21.01
C THR A 113 14.52 4.30 19.92
N ILE A 114 13.25 4.47 19.51
CA ILE A 114 12.85 5.54 18.57
C ILE A 114 13.22 6.91 19.14
N LYS A 115 12.95 7.11 20.43
CA LYS A 115 13.27 8.35 21.15
C LYS A 115 14.78 8.63 21.18
N ASP A 116 15.60 7.62 21.47
CA ASP A 116 17.06 7.75 21.47
C ASP A 116 17.59 8.13 20.08
N ILE A 117 17.06 7.52 19.02
CA ILE A 117 17.37 7.86 17.62
C ILE A 117 17.00 9.32 17.33
N PHE A 118 15.79 9.75 17.70
CA PHE A 118 15.35 11.13 17.48
C PHE A 118 16.22 12.14 18.26
N GLU A 119 16.59 11.86 19.50
CA GLU A 119 17.50 12.71 20.27
C GLU A 119 18.88 12.81 19.61
N GLU A 120 19.40 11.72 19.03
CA GLU A 120 20.66 11.72 18.29
C GLU A 120 20.59 12.53 17.00
N VAL A 121 19.50 12.41 16.25
CA VAL A 121 19.21 13.22 15.05
C VAL A 121 19.15 14.70 15.39
N MET A 122 18.35 15.06 16.39
CA MET A 122 18.22 16.46 16.85
C MET A 122 19.56 17.03 17.29
N LYS A 123 20.31 16.26 18.10
CA LYS A 123 21.63 16.68 18.57
C LYS A 123 22.61 16.90 17.42
N SER A 124 22.67 15.98 16.46
CA SER A 124 23.58 16.06 15.31
C SER A 124 23.24 17.25 14.41
N ALA A 125 21.96 17.54 14.22
CA ALA A 125 21.49 18.73 13.52
C ALA A 125 21.92 20.02 14.23
N TYR A 126 21.67 20.14 15.53
CA TYR A 126 22.10 21.30 16.32
C TYR A 126 23.64 21.50 16.33
N GLU A 127 24.41 20.42 16.17
CA GLU A 127 25.87 20.45 16.06
C GLU A 127 26.36 20.71 14.62
N GLY A 128 25.46 20.74 13.63
CA GLY A 128 25.78 20.96 12.21
C GLY A 128 26.39 19.74 11.50
N ASN A 129 26.23 18.54 12.05
CA ASN A 129 26.87 17.30 11.58
C ASN A 129 25.84 16.23 11.19
N ILE A 130 24.64 16.62 10.74
CA ILE A 130 23.58 15.65 10.40
C ILE A 130 23.99 14.71 9.26
N GLU A 131 24.88 15.13 8.35
CA GLU A 131 25.41 14.28 7.28
C GLU A 131 26.33 13.16 7.78
N GLU A 132 26.86 13.28 9.00
CA GLU A 132 27.76 12.30 9.61
C GLU A 132 27.05 11.34 10.58
N ILE A 133 25.72 11.45 10.73
CA ILE A 133 24.97 10.63 11.68
C ILE A 133 24.93 9.17 11.22
N ASP A 134 25.25 8.25 12.14
CA ASP A 134 25.15 6.81 11.91
C ASP A 134 23.98 6.25 12.72
N LEU A 135 22.87 5.96 12.03
CA LEU A 135 21.66 5.43 12.63
C LEU A 135 21.57 3.90 12.61
N ASN A 136 22.59 3.22 12.06
CA ASN A 136 22.50 1.78 11.80
C ASN A 136 22.29 0.96 13.08
N ASP A 137 23.03 1.26 14.15
CA ASP A 137 22.91 0.54 15.42
C ASP A 137 21.50 0.70 16.04
N GLY A 138 20.92 1.90 15.92
CA GLY A 138 19.57 2.20 16.40
C GLY A 138 18.50 1.46 15.59
N VAL A 139 18.61 1.47 14.26
CA VAL A 139 17.69 0.79 13.35
C VAL A 139 17.78 -0.73 13.51
N GLU A 140 18.99 -1.31 13.61
CA GLU A 140 19.19 -2.74 13.86
C GLU A 140 18.58 -3.16 15.21
N SER A 141 18.75 -2.32 16.24
CA SER A 141 18.12 -2.54 17.55
C SER A 141 16.59 -2.56 17.45
N LEU A 142 15.99 -1.66 16.66
CA LEU A 142 14.54 -1.66 16.42
C LEU A 142 14.06 -2.90 15.68
N HIS A 143 14.79 -3.35 14.66
CA HIS A 143 14.44 -4.56 13.91
C HIS A 143 14.44 -5.78 14.82
N LYS A 144 15.48 -5.91 15.65
CA LYS A 144 15.55 -6.96 16.66
C LYS A 144 14.38 -6.92 17.65
N ILE A 145 14.02 -5.73 18.13
CA ILE A 145 12.85 -5.58 19.03
C ILE A 145 11.56 -6.03 18.31
N ASN A 146 11.37 -5.72 17.03
CA ASN A 146 10.19 -6.16 16.29
C ASN A 146 10.14 -7.68 16.09
N GLU A 147 11.28 -8.34 15.85
CA GLU A 147 11.37 -9.81 15.83
C GLU A 147 11.01 -10.44 17.19
N GLU A 148 11.49 -9.85 18.28
CA GLU A 148 11.17 -10.26 19.64
C GLU A 148 9.68 -10.06 19.95
N ILE A 149 9.07 -8.96 19.49
CA ILE A 149 7.63 -8.71 19.62
C ILE A 149 6.84 -9.80 18.88
N HIS A 150 7.16 -10.08 17.62
CA HIS A 150 6.46 -11.11 16.85
C HIS A 150 6.54 -12.48 17.54
N THR A 151 7.73 -12.85 18.04
CA THR A 151 7.91 -14.08 18.82
C THR A 151 7.05 -14.10 20.08
N ALA A 152 7.00 -12.99 20.82
CA ALA A 152 6.21 -12.88 22.05
C ALA A 152 4.70 -12.91 21.78
N VAL A 153 4.24 -12.31 20.67
CA VAL A 153 2.83 -12.34 20.25
C VAL A 153 2.40 -13.77 19.91
N ASN A 154 3.19 -14.52 19.14
CA ASN A 154 2.90 -15.93 18.84
C ASN A 154 2.82 -16.78 20.13
N ALA A 155 3.72 -16.52 21.09
CA ALA A 155 3.69 -17.19 22.40
C ALA A 155 2.44 -16.82 23.22
N PHE A 156 1.98 -15.57 23.15
CA PHE A 156 0.73 -15.13 23.77
C PHE A 156 -0.49 -15.79 23.11
N GLU A 157 -0.56 -15.80 21.78
CA GLU A 157 -1.63 -16.46 21.00
C GLU A 157 -1.75 -17.93 21.40
N ASP A 158 -0.64 -18.66 21.44
CA ASP A 158 -0.60 -20.07 21.83
C ASP A 158 -1.20 -20.32 23.22
N LYS A 159 -0.96 -19.42 24.18
CA LYS A 159 -1.51 -19.50 25.53
C LYS A 159 -2.98 -19.10 25.57
N ALA A 160 -3.34 -18.05 24.86
CA ALA A 160 -4.73 -17.62 24.71
C ALA A 160 -5.58 -18.76 24.12
N ARG A 161 -5.09 -19.44 23.08
CA ARG A 161 -5.76 -20.57 22.44
C ARG A 161 -6.02 -21.72 23.40
N LYS A 162 -5.01 -22.12 24.17
CA LYS A 162 -5.17 -23.15 25.22
C LYS A 162 -6.21 -22.74 26.28
N LEU A 163 -6.25 -21.46 26.62
CA LEU A 163 -7.27 -20.91 27.52
C LEU A 163 -8.67 -20.95 26.91
N SER A 164 -8.81 -20.59 25.63
CA SER A 164 -10.08 -20.65 24.89
C SER A 164 -10.61 -22.09 24.76
N GLU A 165 -9.73 -23.06 24.48
CA GLU A 165 -10.09 -24.48 24.45
C GLU A 165 -10.55 -25.00 25.83
N LYS A 166 -9.92 -24.50 26.90
CA LYS A 166 -10.26 -24.89 28.28
C LYS A 166 -11.55 -24.23 28.75
N TYR A 167 -11.75 -22.96 28.39
CA TYR A 167 -12.87 -22.12 28.79
C TYR A 167 -13.62 -21.71 27.53
N ASN A 168 -14.70 -22.43 27.20
CA ASN A 168 -15.58 -22.17 26.05
C ASN A 168 -16.21 -20.75 26.03
N SER A 169 -15.86 -19.90 26.99
CA SER A 169 -16.29 -18.51 27.12
C SER A 169 -15.39 -17.51 26.38
N ILE A 170 -14.22 -17.90 25.87
CA ILE A 170 -13.34 -17.02 25.08
C ILE A 170 -13.37 -17.40 23.61
N THR A 171 -13.62 -16.42 22.74
CA THR A 171 -13.33 -16.52 21.31
C THR A 171 -12.07 -15.73 21.00
N ILE A 172 -11.19 -16.32 20.17
CA ILE A 172 -9.99 -15.68 19.66
C ILE A 172 -10.19 -15.39 18.18
N ASP A 173 -9.90 -14.15 17.79
CA ASP A 173 -9.76 -13.80 16.38
C ASP A 173 -8.35 -14.19 15.91
N GLU A 174 -8.24 -15.38 15.30
CA GLU A 174 -6.96 -15.91 14.82
C GLU A 174 -6.37 -15.07 13.67
N GLU A 175 -7.21 -14.42 12.86
CA GLU A 175 -6.76 -13.61 11.73
C GLU A 175 -5.96 -12.39 12.23
N ALA A 176 -6.37 -11.79 13.34
CA ALA A 176 -5.69 -10.64 13.91
C ALA A 176 -4.27 -10.95 14.44
N PHE A 177 -3.95 -12.21 14.77
CA PHE A 177 -2.59 -12.62 15.14
C PHE A 177 -1.70 -12.93 13.92
N GLN A 178 -2.28 -13.53 12.87
CA GLN A 178 -1.54 -13.92 11.65
C GLN A 178 -1.06 -12.72 10.83
N ASN A 179 -1.65 -11.54 11.04
CA ASN A 179 -1.37 -10.34 10.26
C ASN A 179 -0.20 -9.49 10.79
N ILE A 180 0.55 -9.94 11.81
CA ILE A 180 1.74 -9.21 12.28
C ILE A 180 2.94 -9.59 11.42
N ASP A 181 3.17 -8.83 10.37
CA ASP A 181 4.36 -8.93 9.52
C ASP A 181 5.52 -8.09 10.09
N VAL A 182 6.61 -8.74 10.45
CA VAL A 182 7.83 -8.09 10.97
C VAL A 182 8.42 -7.14 9.93
N SER A 183 8.33 -7.47 8.64
CA SER A 183 8.85 -6.64 7.57
C SER A 183 8.07 -5.31 7.47
N GLU A 184 6.74 -5.34 7.61
CA GLU A 184 5.90 -4.14 7.62
C GLU A 184 6.18 -3.27 8.86
N LEU A 185 6.41 -3.89 10.03
CA LEU A 185 6.82 -3.15 11.24
C LEU A 185 8.18 -2.47 11.07
N ASN A 186 9.15 -3.17 10.48
CA ASN A 186 10.48 -2.63 10.21
C ASN A 186 10.41 -1.48 9.19
N GLU A 187 9.66 -1.66 8.10
CA GLU A 187 9.48 -0.62 7.09
C GLU A 187 8.82 0.63 7.68
N GLY A 188 7.76 0.47 8.48
CA GLY A 188 7.10 1.59 9.15
C GLY A 188 8.05 2.37 10.06
N ASN A 189 8.81 1.71 10.93
CA ASN A 189 9.76 2.41 11.81
C ASN A 189 10.86 3.12 11.01
N ASN A 190 11.37 2.48 9.95
CA ASN A 190 12.37 3.11 9.07
C ASN A 190 11.82 4.36 8.39
N GLN A 191 10.56 4.34 7.93
CA GLN A 191 9.91 5.51 7.33
C GLN A 191 9.76 6.66 8.33
N LEU A 192 9.29 6.35 9.53
CA LEU A 192 9.12 7.33 10.60
C LEU A 192 10.46 8.02 10.94
N ILE A 193 11.55 7.24 11.04
CA ILE A 193 12.89 7.75 11.29
C ILE A 193 13.38 8.62 10.14
N MET A 194 13.23 8.16 8.89
CA MET A 194 13.67 8.93 7.72
C MET A 194 12.92 10.26 7.61
N GLN A 195 11.59 10.26 7.79
CA GLN A 195 10.80 11.48 7.79
C GLN A 195 11.28 12.46 8.88
N PHE A 196 11.59 11.95 10.07
CA PHE A 196 12.12 12.77 11.15
C PHE A 196 13.47 13.40 10.78
N VAL A 197 14.39 12.60 10.21
CA VAL A 197 15.71 13.09 9.73
C VAL A 197 15.54 14.16 8.67
N GLU A 198 14.69 13.96 7.66
CA GLU A 198 14.44 14.91 6.58
C GLU A 198 13.93 16.24 7.09
N VAL A 199 12.93 16.20 7.98
CA VAL A 199 12.34 17.41 8.59
C VAL A 199 13.38 18.17 9.41
N VAL A 200 14.21 17.45 10.18
CA VAL A 200 15.25 18.08 11.00
C VAL A 200 16.36 18.67 10.13
N ALA A 201 16.82 17.95 9.09
CA ALA A 201 17.83 18.42 8.16
C ALA A 201 17.35 19.65 7.36
N GLY A 202 16.08 19.69 6.96
CA GLY A 202 15.48 20.83 6.26
C GLY A 202 15.36 22.09 7.11
N LYS A 203 15.29 21.96 8.45
CA LYS A 203 15.06 23.09 9.37
C LYS A 203 16.26 24.04 9.49
N ASP A 204 17.48 23.58 9.20
CA ASP A 204 18.70 24.40 9.22
C ASP A 204 19.13 24.93 7.84
N LEU A 205 18.49 24.46 6.77
CA LEU A 205 18.69 24.99 5.43
C LEU A 205 17.64 26.06 5.14
N ASN A 206 17.83 27.24 5.74
CA ASN A 206 17.28 28.48 5.18
C ASN A 206 18.05 28.85 3.89
N VAL A 207 18.13 27.89 2.96
CA VAL A 207 18.60 28.06 1.60
C VAL A 207 17.42 28.66 0.86
N PRO A 208 17.56 29.86 0.25
CA PRO A 208 16.53 30.40 -0.61
C PRO A 208 16.21 29.36 -1.68
N ALA A 209 14.93 29.07 -1.89
CA ALA A 209 14.48 28.31 -3.05
C ALA A 209 14.93 29.04 -4.33
N GLU A 210 16.10 28.67 -4.86
CA GLU A 210 16.55 29.05 -6.20
C GLU A 210 16.18 27.91 -7.16
N ASP A 211 15.24 28.25 -8.05
CA ASP A 211 15.05 27.72 -9.40
C ASP A 211 15.48 26.26 -9.63
N VAL A 212 14.56 25.34 -9.34
CA VAL A 212 14.55 24.04 -10.05
C VAL A 212 14.10 24.35 -11.47
N ALA A 213 15.06 24.35 -12.38
CA ALA A 213 14.86 24.59 -13.79
C ALA A 213 13.85 23.60 -14.37
N GLU A 214 12.82 24.15 -15.03
CA GLU A 214 11.96 23.45 -15.98
C GLU A 214 12.83 22.73 -17.01
N HIS A 215 12.82 21.39 -16.97
CA HIS A 215 13.29 20.60 -18.09
C HIS A 215 12.15 20.54 -19.12
N GLU A 216 12.25 21.39 -20.14
CA GLU A 216 11.55 21.21 -21.41
C GLU A 216 12.01 19.88 -22.02
N GLU A 217 11.12 18.89 -22.12
CA GLU A 217 11.31 17.74 -22.99
C GLU A 217 10.59 17.96 -24.32
N ASP A 218 11.41 17.93 -25.36
CA ASP A 218 11.13 18.30 -26.73
C ASP A 218 10.76 17.04 -27.54
N SER A 219 9.60 17.10 -28.20
CA SER A 219 9.27 16.45 -29.47
C SER A 219 9.08 14.91 -29.55
N SER A 220 7.91 14.57 -30.08
CA SER A 220 7.44 13.25 -30.46
C SER A 220 8.25 12.65 -31.63
N ASP A 221 9.29 11.89 -31.32
CA ASP A 221 9.84 10.89 -32.23
C ASP A 221 9.38 9.50 -31.76
N SER A 222 8.75 8.74 -32.65
CA SER A 222 8.31 7.37 -32.37
C SER A 222 9.49 6.51 -31.87
N ILE A 223 9.47 6.16 -30.58
CA ILE A 223 10.55 5.41 -29.92
C ILE A 223 10.75 4.06 -30.64
N GLN A 224 11.92 3.86 -31.24
CA GLN A 224 12.29 2.57 -31.83
C GLN A 224 12.76 1.62 -30.73
N ILE A 225 11.82 0.86 -30.15
CA ILE A 225 12.05 -0.16 -29.11
C ILE A 225 13.18 -1.11 -29.47
N ASP A 226 13.27 -1.51 -30.75
CA ASP A 226 14.25 -2.47 -31.26
C ASP A 226 15.71 -2.08 -30.96
N ASN A 227 16.01 -0.78 -30.89
CA ASN A 227 17.36 -0.29 -30.60
C ASN A 227 17.72 -0.52 -29.12
N PHE A 228 16.75 -0.36 -28.22
CA PHE A 228 16.95 -0.51 -26.78
C PHE A 228 16.93 -1.97 -26.34
N LEU A 229 16.10 -2.83 -26.96
CA LEU A 229 16.03 -4.28 -26.63
C LEU A 229 17.34 -5.04 -26.76
N ASN A 230 18.35 -4.48 -27.43
CA ASN A 230 19.67 -5.09 -27.59
C ASN A 230 20.76 -4.39 -26.77
N ASP A 231 20.43 -3.30 -26.09
CA ASP A 231 21.34 -2.52 -25.24
C ASP A 231 21.08 -2.84 -23.76
N GLN A 232 21.53 -4.02 -23.35
CA GLN A 232 21.43 -4.43 -21.96
C GLN A 232 22.15 -3.44 -21.04
N SER A 233 21.60 -3.26 -19.83
CA SER A 233 22.09 -2.28 -18.84
C SER A 233 21.77 -0.82 -19.17
N ASN A 234 21.05 -0.53 -20.26
CA ASN A 234 20.59 0.82 -20.52
C ASN A 234 19.48 1.20 -19.52
N PRO A 235 19.58 2.35 -18.83
CA PRO A 235 18.55 2.79 -17.89
C PRO A 235 17.17 2.98 -18.52
N GLN A 236 17.08 3.17 -19.84
CA GLN A 236 15.82 3.24 -20.59
C GLN A 236 15.19 1.86 -20.72
N VAL A 237 14.44 1.44 -19.70
CA VAL A 237 13.87 0.09 -19.63
C VAL A 237 12.77 -0.08 -20.67
N VAL A 238 12.85 -1.16 -21.44
CA VAL A 238 11.85 -1.54 -22.45
C VAL A 238 11.42 -3.00 -22.35
N PHE A 239 10.15 -3.25 -22.67
CA PHE A 239 9.57 -4.58 -22.81
C PHE A 239 8.95 -4.77 -24.20
N ASP A 240 9.15 -5.96 -24.78
CA ASP A 240 8.38 -6.48 -25.90
C ASP A 240 7.92 -7.89 -25.55
N ALA A 241 6.65 -8.07 -25.25
CA ALA A 241 6.11 -9.33 -24.77
C ALA A 241 4.72 -9.61 -25.33
N GLU A 242 4.41 -10.89 -25.48
CA GLU A 242 3.09 -11.39 -25.90
C GLU A 242 2.64 -12.46 -24.92
N VAL A 243 1.38 -12.35 -24.48
CA VAL A 243 0.66 -13.42 -23.80
C VAL A 243 -0.23 -14.16 -24.79
N LYS A 244 -0.37 -15.46 -24.60
CA LYS A 244 -1.29 -16.33 -25.34
C LYS A 244 -1.92 -17.36 -24.41
N ILE A 245 -3.22 -17.59 -24.57
CA ILE A 245 -3.97 -18.66 -23.90
C ILE A 245 -4.30 -19.74 -24.94
N ASP A 246 -3.71 -20.93 -24.82
CA ASP A 246 -3.97 -22.07 -25.75
C ASP A 246 -3.83 -23.42 -25.03
N GLY A 247 -4.74 -23.71 -24.10
CA GLY A 247 -4.65 -24.79 -23.12
C GLY A 247 -3.67 -24.50 -21.97
N THR A 248 -2.74 -23.57 -22.18
CA THR A 248 -1.84 -23.03 -21.16
C THR A 248 -1.82 -21.51 -21.23
N PHE A 249 -1.50 -20.85 -20.11
CA PHE A 249 -1.11 -19.45 -20.10
C PHE A 249 0.36 -19.39 -20.51
N SER A 250 0.68 -18.75 -21.62
CA SER A 250 2.07 -18.59 -22.07
C SER A 250 2.39 -17.11 -22.22
N LEU A 251 3.49 -16.70 -21.62
CA LEU A 251 4.08 -15.37 -21.76
C LEU A 251 5.49 -15.57 -22.31
N VAL A 252 5.78 -14.90 -23.42
CA VAL A 252 7.12 -14.85 -24.00
C VAL A 252 7.44 -13.39 -24.26
N GLY A 253 8.60 -12.94 -23.76
CA GLY A 253 9.01 -11.57 -23.94
C GLY A 253 10.52 -11.38 -23.96
N LYS A 254 10.89 -10.15 -24.30
CA LYS A 254 12.25 -9.65 -24.30
C LYS A 254 12.29 -8.28 -23.63
N SER A 255 13.38 -8.01 -22.91
CA SER A 255 13.69 -6.73 -22.30
C SER A 255 15.15 -6.37 -22.53
N ASN A 256 15.53 -5.15 -22.18
CA ASN A 256 16.93 -4.73 -22.09
C ASN A 256 17.49 -4.79 -20.66
N LEU A 257 16.78 -5.47 -19.75
CA LEU A 257 17.24 -5.66 -18.38
C LEU A 257 18.48 -6.56 -18.36
N ILE A 258 19.28 -6.42 -17.31
CA ILE A 258 20.45 -7.27 -17.10
C ILE A 258 20.02 -8.69 -16.71
N LYS A 259 20.87 -9.67 -17.01
CA LYS A 259 20.67 -11.06 -16.59
C LYS A 259 20.39 -11.13 -15.08
N GLY A 260 19.40 -11.94 -14.70
CA GLY A 260 19.03 -12.14 -13.30
C GLY A 260 18.17 -11.02 -12.72
N SER A 261 17.73 -10.06 -13.55
CA SER A 261 16.64 -9.16 -13.19
C SER A 261 15.34 -9.95 -13.10
N THR A 262 14.52 -9.62 -12.10
CA THR A 262 13.20 -10.23 -11.91
C THR A 262 12.12 -9.36 -12.53
N VAL A 263 11.42 -9.87 -13.54
CA VAL A 263 10.18 -9.28 -14.07
C VAL A 263 9.01 -9.94 -13.35
N ILE A 264 8.09 -9.13 -12.83
CA ILE A 264 6.89 -9.61 -12.14
C ILE A 264 5.71 -9.49 -13.10
N LEU A 265 5.06 -10.61 -13.40
CA LEU A 265 3.74 -10.64 -14.02
C LEU A 265 2.70 -10.64 -12.91
N GLN A 266 1.77 -9.69 -12.96
CA GLN A 266 0.62 -9.62 -12.07
C GLN A 266 -0.65 -9.50 -12.90
N SER A 267 -1.75 -10.08 -12.43
CA SER A 267 -3.03 -9.96 -13.11
C SER A 267 -4.11 -9.38 -12.21
N TYR A 268 -5.07 -8.73 -12.84
CA TYR A 268 -6.20 -8.09 -12.20
C TYR A 268 -7.49 -8.55 -12.86
N HIS A 269 -8.44 -8.97 -12.05
CA HIS A 269 -9.78 -9.35 -12.45
C HIS A 269 -10.75 -8.25 -12.01
N TYR A 270 -11.39 -7.59 -12.98
CA TYR A 270 -12.27 -6.43 -12.73
C TYR A 270 -11.59 -5.32 -11.90
N GLY A 271 -10.28 -5.12 -12.06
CA GLY A 271 -9.49 -4.12 -11.31
C GLY A 271 -9.10 -4.54 -9.88
N SER A 272 -9.40 -5.77 -9.47
CA SER A 272 -8.91 -6.34 -8.21
C SER A 272 -7.75 -7.29 -8.50
N GLU A 273 -6.72 -7.31 -7.66
CA GLU A 273 -5.59 -8.24 -7.79
C GLU A 273 -6.11 -9.68 -7.83
N ASN A 274 -5.67 -10.45 -8.83
CA ASN A 274 -5.93 -11.86 -8.95
C ASN A 274 -4.79 -12.63 -8.26
N PRO A 275 -5.01 -13.22 -7.09
CA PRO A 275 -3.96 -13.87 -6.31
C PRO A 275 -3.42 -15.15 -6.97
N TYR A 276 -4.10 -15.69 -7.98
CA TYR A 276 -3.74 -16.95 -8.62
C TYR A 276 -2.76 -16.79 -9.79
N LEU A 277 -2.54 -15.57 -10.27
CA LEU A 277 -1.66 -15.31 -11.40
C LEU A 277 -0.79 -14.09 -11.08
N LYS A 278 0.21 -14.36 -10.25
CA LYS A 278 1.31 -13.49 -9.87
C LYS A 278 2.60 -14.30 -9.87
N GLU A 279 3.51 -13.97 -10.78
CA GLU A 279 4.70 -14.78 -11.04
C GLU A 279 5.95 -13.90 -11.18
N GLU A 280 7.08 -14.42 -10.69
CA GLU A 280 8.40 -13.81 -10.85
C GLU A 280 9.18 -14.56 -11.93
N ILE A 281 9.71 -13.81 -12.90
CA ILE A 281 10.34 -14.36 -14.09
C ILE A 281 11.74 -13.76 -14.22
N GLN A 282 12.75 -14.63 -14.27
CA GLN A 282 14.14 -14.22 -14.39
C GLN A 282 14.49 -13.91 -15.85
N VAL A 283 15.14 -12.77 -16.06
CA VAL A 283 15.66 -12.36 -17.36
C VAL A 283 16.98 -13.09 -17.66
N ASP A 284 17.11 -13.66 -18.85
CA ASP A 284 18.30 -14.40 -19.26
C ASP A 284 19.44 -13.51 -19.79
N GLU A 285 20.53 -14.12 -20.26
CA GLU A 285 21.70 -13.41 -20.81
C GLU A 285 21.40 -12.57 -22.06
N LYS A 286 20.29 -12.79 -22.74
CA LYS A 286 19.88 -12.08 -23.96
C LYS A 286 18.74 -11.10 -23.72
N GLY A 287 18.25 -11.00 -22.48
CA GLY A 287 17.09 -10.20 -22.14
C GLY A 287 15.77 -10.95 -22.32
N ASP A 288 15.82 -12.22 -22.71
CA ASP A 288 14.63 -13.04 -22.97
C ASP A 288 14.05 -13.54 -21.63
N PHE A 289 12.73 -13.63 -21.54
CA PHE A 289 12.00 -14.21 -20.40
C PHE A 289 10.76 -14.97 -20.87
N GLU A 290 10.45 -16.07 -20.20
CA GLU A 290 9.32 -16.94 -20.55
C GLU A 290 8.63 -17.50 -19.31
N LEU A 291 7.31 -17.64 -19.39
CA LEU A 291 6.47 -18.27 -18.38
C LEU A 291 5.44 -19.14 -19.08
N THR A 292 5.20 -20.34 -18.53
CA THR A 292 4.12 -21.23 -18.96
C THR A 292 3.43 -21.79 -17.73
N LEU A 293 2.11 -21.58 -17.63
CA LEU A 293 1.27 -22.10 -16.56
C LEU A 293 0.17 -22.97 -17.16
N ASP A 294 -0.10 -24.10 -16.52
CA ASP A 294 -1.26 -24.92 -16.86
C ASP A 294 -2.54 -24.23 -16.36
N ILE A 295 -3.54 -24.09 -17.22
CA ILE A 295 -4.87 -23.58 -16.86
C ILE A 295 -5.88 -24.71 -17.02
N ASN A 296 -6.80 -24.87 -16.06
CA ASN A 296 -7.92 -25.80 -16.28
C ASN A 296 -8.90 -25.18 -17.28
N GLU A 297 -9.34 -25.95 -18.29
CA GLU A 297 -10.32 -25.45 -19.27
C GLU A 297 -11.62 -24.93 -18.62
N GLU A 298 -11.97 -25.43 -17.43
CA GLU A 298 -13.13 -24.98 -16.66
C GLU A 298 -12.98 -23.56 -16.10
N ASP A 299 -11.75 -23.08 -15.92
CA ASP A 299 -11.45 -21.72 -15.43
C ASP A 299 -11.52 -20.68 -16.56
N LEU A 300 -11.51 -21.11 -17.84
CA LEU A 300 -11.58 -20.26 -19.03
C LEU A 300 -13.00 -19.73 -19.27
N ASN A 301 -13.43 -18.85 -18.38
CA ASN A 301 -14.78 -18.31 -18.32
C ASN A 301 -15.02 -17.11 -19.26
N GLY A 302 -13.99 -16.60 -19.95
CA GLY A 302 -14.09 -15.43 -20.81
C GLY A 302 -14.14 -14.10 -20.07
N ASP A 303 -13.93 -14.11 -18.76
CA ASP A 303 -13.82 -12.88 -17.97
C ASP A 303 -12.56 -12.10 -18.39
N PRO A 304 -12.57 -10.77 -18.23
CA PRO A 304 -11.45 -9.95 -18.61
C PRO A 304 -10.31 -10.06 -17.60
N LEU A 305 -9.08 -10.16 -18.11
CA LEU A 305 -7.86 -9.99 -17.33
C LEU A 305 -7.09 -8.77 -17.83
N THR A 306 -6.74 -7.91 -16.89
CA THR A 306 -5.69 -6.93 -17.07
C THR A 306 -4.39 -7.54 -16.55
N LEU A 307 -3.41 -7.68 -17.43
CA LEU A 307 -2.07 -8.17 -17.08
C LEU A 307 -1.14 -6.97 -16.97
N GLN A 308 -0.34 -6.94 -15.92
CA GLN A 308 0.73 -5.99 -15.71
C GLN A 308 2.05 -6.74 -15.72
N LEU A 309 2.97 -6.33 -16.59
CA LEU A 309 4.38 -6.66 -16.44
C LEU A 309 5.07 -5.51 -15.74
N SER A 310 5.91 -5.85 -14.77
CA SER A 310 6.61 -4.86 -13.96
C SER A 310 8.04 -5.27 -13.67
N TYR A 311 8.89 -4.27 -13.49
CA TYR A 311 10.25 -4.42 -13.02
C TYR A 311 10.55 -3.37 -11.97
N GLN A 312 11.18 -3.82 -10.89
CA GLN A 312 11.76 -2.98 -9.85
C GLN A 312 13.16 -3.51 -9.57
N PRO A 313 14.14 -2.63 -9.28
CA PRO A 313 15.48 -3.08 -8.94
C PRO A 313 15.47 -3.94 -7.68
N ASP A 314 16.10 -5.12 -7.76
CA ASP A 314 16.24 -6.00 -6.61
C ASP A 314 17.18 -5.39 -5.58
N LYS A 315 16.75 -5.36 -4.32
CA LYS A 315 17.50 -4.80 -3.20
C LYS A 315 18.77 -5.60 -2.87
N GLU A 316 18.82 -6.87 -3.27
CA GLU A 316 19.97 -7.74 -3.05
C GLU A 316 20.94 -7.75 -4.25
N ASN A 317 20.51 -7.25 -5.41
CA ASN A 317 21.31 -7.23 -6.62
C ASN A 317 22.05 -5.89 -6.79
N THR A 318 23.31 -5.83 -6.33
CA THR A 318 24.14 -4.62 -6.39
C THR A 318 24.31 -4.07 -7.81
N GLU A 319 24.45 -4.93 -8.82
CA GLU A 319 24.59 -4.51 -10.23
C GLU A 319 23.31 -3.81 -10.71
N SER A 320 22.15 -4.35 -10.35
CA SER A 320 20.84 -3.74 -10.61
C SER A 320 20.72 -2.36 -9.95
N GLN A 321 21.15 -2.22 -8.70
CA GLN A 321 21.10 -0.94 -7.97
C GLN A 321 22.05 0.11 -8.54
N GLU A 322 23.25 -0.30 -8.95
CA GLU A 322 24.22 0.61 -9.58
C GLU A 322 23.66 1.23 -10.86
N LEU A 323 22.96 0.42 -11.67
CA LEU A 323 22.37 0.85 -12.95
C LEU A 323 21.06 1.62 -12.78
N TYR A 324 20.11 1.06 -12.04
CA TYR A 324 18.72 1.53 -12.00
C TYR A 324 18.38 2.31 -10.73
N GLY A 325 19.27 2.32 -9.73
CA GLY A 325 19.01 2.91 -8.42
C GLY A 325 18.37 1.92 -7.46
N SER A 326 18.52 2.13 -6.15
CA SER A 326 17.95 1.22 -5.15
C SER A 326 16.43 1.31 -5.06
N GLU A 327 15.86 2.44 -5.47
CA GLU A 327 14.41 2.68 -5.51
C GLU A 327 13.94 2.94 -6.96
N GLY A 328 14.76 2.55 -7.95
CA GLY A 328 14.49 2.73 -9.38
C GLY A 328 14.69 4.13 -9.91
N GLU A 329 15.25 5.05 -9.12
CA GLU A 329 15.34 6.48 -9.45
C GLU A 329 16.12 6.79 -10.75
N LYS A 330 16.98 5.85 -11.20
CA LYS A 330 17.71 5.96 -12.48
C LYS A 330 16.99 5.28 -13.65
N ILE A 331 15.88 4.59 -13.42
CA ILE A 331 15.06 4.04 -14.52
C ILE A 331 14.57 5.21 -15.38
N GLU A 332 14.70 5.03 -16.68
CA GLU A 332 14.25 5.94 -17.73
C GLU A 332 13.39 5.17 -18.74
N GLY A 333 12.93 5.88 -19.77
CA GLY A 333 12.27 5.28 -20.90
C GLY A 333 10.75 5.22 -20.77
N PRO A 334 10.09 4.66 -21.79
CA PRO A 334 8.64 4.79 -22.02
C PRO A 334 7.77 4.03 -21.02
N PHE A 335 8.36 3.11 -20.27
CA PHE A 335 7.68 2.33 -19.26
C PHE A 335 8.00 2.80 -17.84
N LYS A 336 8.78 3.87 -17.66
CA LYS A 336 9.05 4.42 -16.34
C LYS A 336 7.74 4.94 -15.75
N HIS A 337 7.36 4.39 -14.60
CA HIS A 337 6.29 4.93 -13.78
C HIS A 337 6.79 5.18 -12.36
N LYS A 338 6.25 6.22 -11.75
CA LYS A 338 6.32 6.38 -10.30
C LYS A 338 5.24 5.49 -9.68
N PHE A 339 5.47 4.99 -8.49
CA PHE A 339 4.41 4.42 -7.68
C PHE A 339 4.74 4.64 -6.21
N THR A 340 3.70 4.96 -5.44
CA THR A 340 3.85 5.14 -4.00
C THR A 340 3.61 3.81 -3.30
N SER A 341 4.62 3.29 -2.62
CA SER A 341 4.44 2.24 -1.61
C SER A 341 4.58 2.91 -0.25
N ILE A 342 3.49 2.97 0.52
CA ILE A 342 3.50 3.39 1.94
C ILE A 342 4.25 4.73 2.10
N LYS A 343 3.85 5.78 1.37
CA LYS A 343 4.46 7.11 1.39
C LYS A 343 5.97 7.18 1.02
N ARG A 344 6.46 6.30 0.16
CA ARG A 344 7.74 6.51 -0.56
C ARG A 344 7.50 6.47 -2.06
N THR A 345 8.02 7.47 -2.78
CA THR A 345 8.07 7.44 -4.24
C THR A 345 9.13 6.43 -4.68
N ARG A 346 8.68 5.30 -5.21
CA ARG A 346 9.52 4.36 -5.94
C ARG A 346 9.31 4.56 -7.42
N HIS A 347 10.29 4.13 -8.20
CA HIS A 347 10.22 4.09 -9.64
C HIS A 347 10.35 2.64 -10.09
N GLY A 348 9.62 2.30 -11.13
CA GLY A 348 9.69 1.00 -11.76
C GLY A 348 9.39 1.13 -13.24
N ALA A 349 9.56 0.03 -13.96
CA ALA A 349 9.11 -0.06 -15.33
C ALA A 349 7.85 -0.93 -15.39
N PHE A 350 6.75 -0.44 -15.97
CA PHE A 350 5.48 -1.18 -16.03
C PHE A 350 4.83 -1.08 -17.40
N THR A 351 4.10 -2.11 -17.80
CA THR A 351 3.27 -2.11 -19.01
C THR A 351 2.09 -3.03 -18.83
N TYR A 352 1.01 -2.74 -19.55
CA TYR A 352 -0.24 -3.49 -19.45
C TYR A 352 -0.57 -4.21 -20.76
N ALA A 353 -1.27 -5.33 -20.62
CA ALA A 353 -1.96 -6.01 -21.70
C ALA A 353 -3.37 -6.39 -21.23
N TYR A 354 -4.34 -6.35 -22.13
CA TYR A 354 -5.73 -6.67 -21.82
C TYR A 354 -6.15 -7.87 -22.65
N ILE A 355 -6.66 -8.90 -21.99
CA ILE A 355 -7.02 -10.17 -22.64
C ILE A 355 -8.32 -10.73 -22.03
N GLU A 356 -9.11 -11.44 -22.82
CA GLU A 356 -10.21 -12.26 -22.29
C GLU A 356 -9.67 -13.62 -21.87
N PHE A 357 -10.07 -14.13 -20.70
CA PHE A 357 -9.59 -15.40 -20.16
C PHE A 357 -10.23 -16.58 -20.87
N LYS A 358 -9.82 -16.79 -22.12
CA LYS A 358 -10.43 -17.72 -23.06
C LYS A 358 -9.40 -18.32 -24.00
N ASN A 359 -9.64 -19.57 -24.41
CA ASN A 359 -8.74 -20.28 -25.32
C ASN A 359 -8.65 -19.60 -26.70
N GLY A 360 -7.43 -19.47 -27.20
CA GLY A 360 -7.10 -18.85 -28.49
C GLY A 360 -6.78 -17.35 -28.41
N GLU A 361 -6.98 -16.71 -27.26
CA GLU A 361 -6.75 -15.29 -27.08
C GLU A 361 -5.27 -14.95 -26.99
N LYS A 362 -4.93 -13.73 -27.43
CA LYS A 362 -3.58 -13.17 -27.42
C LYS A 362 -3.63 -11.69 -27.11
N ALA A 363 -2.66 -11.22 -26.34
CA ALA A 363 -2.46 -9.80 -26.11
C ALA A 363 -0.97 -9.47 -26.10
N LYS A 364 -0.64 -8.27 -26.56
CA LYS A 364 0.73 -7.74 -26.53
C LYS A 364 0.85 -6.70 -25.45
N PHE A 365 1.99 -6.71 -24.79
CA PHE A 365 2.48 -5.59 -24.01
C PHE A 365 3.18 -4.62 -24.97
N GLY A 366 3.05 -3.32 -24.78
CA GLY A 366 3.64 -2.37 -25.72
C GLY A 366 3.62 -0.93 -25.23
N ILE A 367 4.44 -0.12 -25.88
CA ILE A 367 4.49 1.33 -25.64
C ILE A 367 3.18 1.95 -26.11
N ASN A 368 2.49 2.59 -25.18
CA ASN A 368 1.49 3.58 -25.55
C ASN A 368 2.23 4.88 -25.84
N ASN A 369 1.97 5.49 -26.99
CA ASN A 369 2.45 6.83 -27.27
C ASN A 369 1.60 7.80 -26.44
N TRP A 370 2.10 8.15 -25.26
CA TRP A 370 1.36 8.96 -24.29
C TRP A 370 1.20 10.39 -24.81
N GLU A 371 -0.04 10.78 -25.15
CA GLU A 371 -0.39 12.16 -25.47
C GLU A 371 -0.91 12.84 -24.21
N VAL A 372 0.03 13.32 -23.39
CA VAL A 372 -0.24 14.02 -22.13
C VAL A 372 -1.08 15.27 -22.39
N PRO A 373 -2.20 15.48 -21.68
CA PRO A 373 -3.01 16.69 -21.80
C PRO A 373 -2.21 17.96 -21.45
N ASP A 374 -2.50 19.07 -22.14
CA ASP A 374 -1.84 20.36 -21.88
C ASP A 374 -2.08 20.90 -20.46
N ASP A 375 -3.19 20.49 -19.84
CA ASP A 375 -3.65 20.89 -18.50
C ASP A 375 -3.51 19.76 -17.47
N TYR A 376 -2.61 18.81 -17.72
CA TYR A 376 -2.38 17.66 -16.86
C TYR A 376 -1.97 18.05 -15.43
N GLY A 377 -2.71 17.56 -14.45
CA GLY A 377 -2.55 17.90 -13.04
C GLY A 377 -3.31 19.16 -12.60
N ASP A 378 -4.04 19.83 -13.49
CA ASP A 378 -4.79 21.02 -13.12
C ASP A 378 -5.93 20.70 -12.14
N LEU A 379 -6.17 21.62 -11.21
CA LEU A 379 -7.19 21.45 -10.18
C LEU A 379 -8.61 21.49 -10.75
N GLU A 380 -8.83 22.13 -11.90
CA GLU A 380 -10.13 22.13 -12.60
C GLU A 380 -10.31 20.82 -13.37
N VAL A 381 -10.80 19.80 -12.67
CA VAL A 381 -10.84 18.43 -13.19
C VAL A 381 -11.94 18.25 -14.24
N TRP A 382 -11.58 17.62 -15.36
CA TRP A 382 -12.52 17.10 -16.34
C TRP A 382 -12.32 15.59 -16.57
N MET A 383 -13.38 14.93 -17.03
CA MET A 383 -13.36 13.54 -17.47
C MET A 383 -14.21 13.42 -18.74
N GLU A 384 -13.72 12.68 -19.72
CA GLU A 384 -14.38 12.46 -21.00
C GLU A 384 -14.36 10.98 -21.39
N LYS A 385 -15.45 10.54 -22.01
CA LYS A 385 -15.56 9.19 -22.55
C LYS A 385 -14.79 9.08 -23.85
N GLU A 386 -13.85 8.15 -23.92
CA GLU A 386 -13.21 7.79 -25.19
C GLU A 386 -13.91 6.60 -25.86
N LYS A 387 -14.12 5.52 -25.12
CA LYS A 387 -14.62 4.26 -25.67
C LYS A 387 -15.44 3.47 -24.67
N ILE A 388 -16.53 2.86 -25.13
CA ILE A 388 -17.32 1.89 -24.38
C ILE A 388 -17.57 0.69 -25.28
N GLU A 389 -17.21 -0.49 -24.82
CA GLU A 389 -17.63 -1.76 -25.42
C GLU A 389 -18.48 -2.54 -24.42
N THR A 390 -19.65 -2.98 -24.89
CA THR A 390 -20.48 -3.92 -24.13
C THR A 390 -20.07 -5.34 -24.51
N LYS A 391 -19.63 -6.11 -23.53
CA LYS A 391 -19.30 -7.53 -23.66
C LYS A 391 -20.41 -8.36 -23.03
N ASP A 392 -20.31 -9.67 -23.17
CA ASP A 392 -21.32 -10.60 -22.66
C ASP A 392 -21.46 -10.49 -21.13
N HIS A 393 -20.33 -10.42 -20.41
CA HIS A 393 -20.29 -10.45 -18.94
C HIS A 393 -19.85 -9.15 -18.28
N TYR A 394 -19.37 -8.17 -19.04
CA TYR A 394 -18.81 -6.94 -18.49
C TYR A 394 -18.92 -5.75 -19.45
N TYR A 395 -18.72 -4.56 -18.91
CA TYR A 395 -18.49 -3.33 -19.69
C TYR A 395 -16.99 -3.02 -19.70
N ASP A 396 -16.49 -2.68 -20.87
CA ASP A 396 -15.11 -2.24 -21.07
C ASP A 396 -15.11 -0.76 -21.43
N ILE A 397 -14.66 0.07 -20.49
CA ILE A 397 -14.83 1.53 -20.54
C ILE A 397 -13.45 2.17 -20.48
N THR A 398 -13.12 2.96 -21.49
CA THR A 398 -11.92 3.82 -21.53
C THR A 398 -12.35 5.28 -21.48
N MET A 399 -11.74 6.00 -20.55
CA MET A 399 -11.98 7.42 -20.28
C MET A 399 -10.65 8.17 -20.37
N LYS A 400 -10.73 9.49 -20.53
CA LYS A 400 -9.60 10.42 -20.46
C LYS A 400 -9.90 11.55 -19.47
N SER A 401 -8.90 12.04 -18.77
CA SER A 401 -8.99 13.19 -17.85
C SER A 401 -7.71 14.02 -17.91
N ASN A 402 -7.71 15.16 -17.20
CA ASN A 402 -6.50 15.89 -16.85
C ASN A 402 -5.96 15.52 -15.45
N LEU A 403 -6.46 14.46 -14.82
CA LEU A 403 -5.93 14.03 -13.53
C LEU A 403 -4.47 13.56 -13.69
N ASN A 404 -3.68 13.68 -12.63
CA ASN A 404 -2.30 13.20 -12.69
C ASN A 404 -2.26 11.68 -12.58
N GLU A 405 -1.21 11.08 -13.14
CA GLU A 405 -0.89 9.66 -13.06
C GLU A 405 -1.00 9.16 -11.62
N LEU A 406 -1.44 7.91 -11.48
CA LEU A 406 -1.70 7.25 -10.20
C LEU A 406 -2.91 7.76 -9.41
N THR A 407 -3.60 8.81 -9.88
CA THR A 407 -4.88 9.20 -9.25
C THR A 407 -5.79 7.98 -9.24
N GLY A 408 -6.26 7.61 -8.04
CA GLY A 408 -7.10 6.45 -7.84
C GLY A 408 -8.47 6.69 -8.43
N ILE A 409 -8.94 5.77 -9.27
CA ILE A 409 -10.30 5.83 -9.81
C ILE A 409 -11.07 4.58 -9.42
N LYS A 410 -12.29 4.80 -8.91
CA LYS A 410 -13.27 3.76 -8.62
C LYS A 410 -14.47 3.95 -9.54
N ALA A 411 -14.93 2.87 -10.15
CA ALA A 411 -16.18 2.86 -10.90
C ALA A 411 -17.18 1.90 -10.24
N GLU A 412 -18.44 2.30 -10.17
CA GLU A 412 -19.53 1.49 -9.60
C GLU A 412 -20.78 1.59 -10.49
N ILE A 413 -21.46 0.47 -10.69
CA ILE A 413 -22.73 0.47 -11.44
C ILE A 413 -23.90 0.77 -10.50
N GLU A 414 -24.70 1.75 -10.91
CA GLU A 414 -26.03 1.99 -10.38
C GLU A 414 -27.08 1.67 -11.43
N VAL A 415 -28.15 0.99 -10.99
CA VAL A 415 -29.32 0.70 -11.84
C VAL A 415 -30.55 1.24 -11.13
N PRO A 416 -31.21 2.29 -11.67
CA PRO A 416 -32.37 2.88 -11.04
C PRO A 416 -33.45 1.85 -10.69
N GLY A 417 -33.85 1.80 -9.42
CA GLY A 417 -34.87 0.87 -8.94
C GLY A 417 -34.38 -0.54 -8.58
N TYR A 418 -33.06 -0.79 -8.64
CA TYR A 418 -32.44 -2.05 -8.24
C TYR A 418 -31.31 -1.80 -7.24
N GLU A 419 -31.18 -2.67 -6.23
CA GLU A 419 -29.99 -2.72 -5.39
C GLU A 419 -28.91 -3.53 -6.15
N ALA A 420 -27.99 -2.82 -6.81
CA ALA A 420 -26.82 -3.41 -7.43
C ALA A 420 -25.64 -3.26 -6.46
N ALA A 421 -25.14 -4.37 -5.91
CA ALA A 421 -23.95 -4.39 -5.06
C ALA A 421 -22.89 -5.28 -5.70
N GLY A 422 -21.61 -4.92 -5.56
CA GLY A 422 -20.48 -5.72 -6.05
C GLY A 422 -20.10 -5.51 -7.52
N TYR A 423 -20.77 -4.60 -8.22
CA TYR A 423 -20.44 -4.21 -9.60
C TYR A 423 -19.48 -3.03 -9.60
N THR A 424 -18.28 -3.26 -9.07
CA THR A 424 -17.25 -2.23 -8.91
C THR A 424 -15.96 -2.60 -9.63
N SER A 425 -15.23 -1.60 -10.10
CA SER A 425 -13.87 -1.76 -10.58
C SER A 425 -12.99 -0.62 -10.07
N ARG A 426 -11.69 -0.85 -9.99
CA ARG A 426 -10.69 0.15 -9.61
C ARG A 426 -9.56 0.16 -10.62
N THR A 427 -8.99 1.33 -10.84
CA THR A 427 -7.81 1.52 -11.67
C THR A 427 -7.11 2.80 -11.25
N THR A 428 -6.01 3.14 -11.93
CA THR A 428 -5.31 4.40 -11.78
C THR A 428 -5.22 5.14 -13.11
N VAL A 429 -5.05 6.45 -13.05
CA VAL A 429 -4.80 7.28 -14.23
C VAL A 429 -3.39 6.99 -14.78
N MET A 430 -3.29 6.83 -16.09
CA MET A 430 -2.04 6.65 -16.83
C MET A 430 -1.38 8.00 -17.15
N PRO A 431 -0.10 8.04 -17.59
CA PRO A 431 0.61 9.29 -17.88
C PRO A 431 -0.09 10.23 -18.88
N ASP A 432 -0.88 9.69 -19.81
CA ASP A 432 -1.65 10.47 -20.79
C ASP A 432 -3.05 10.90 -20.31
N GLY A 433 -3.34 10.72 -19.02
CA GLY A 433 -4.64 10.99 -18.44
C GLY A 433 -5.70 9.93 -18.76
N THR A 434 -5.35 8.85 -19.48
CA THR A 434 -6.32 7.77 -19.76
C THR A 434 -6.47 6.83 -18.59
N PHE A 435 -7.63 6.22 -18.47
CA PHE A 435 -7.89 5.14 -17.52
C PHE A 435 -8.97 4.21 -18.06
N ARG A 436 -8.84 2.92 -17.75
CA ARG A 436 -9.72 1.86 -18.26
C ARG A 436 -10.26 0.99 -17.14
N PHE A 437 -11.56 0.73 -17.15
CA PHE A 437 -12.20 -0.24 -16.27
C PHE A 437 -12.84 -1.37 -17.06
N GLN A 438 -12.84 -2.53 -16.42
CA GLN A 438 -13.65 -3.66 -16.80
C GLN A 438 -14.59 -3.90 -15.62
N ILE A 439 -15.89 -3.65 -15.81
CA ILE A 439 -16.88 -3.71 -14.73
C ILE A 439 -17.85 -4.86 -15.01
N PRO A 440 -18.09 -5.78 -14.07
CA PRO A 440 -19.07 -6.85 -14.28
C PRO A 440 -20.43 -6.26 -14.65
N ARG A 441 -21.16 -6.92 -15.54
CA ARG A 441 -22.45 -6.44 -16.01
C ARG A 441 -23.57 -7.08 -15.17
N PRO A 442 -24.49 -6.27 -14.60
CA PRO A 442 -25.66 -6.82 -13.92
C PRO A 442 -26.58 -7.53 -14.89
N ASP A 443 -27.16 -8.65 -14.44
CA ASP A 443 -28.21 -9.38 -15.17
C ASP A 443 -29.56 -8.69 -14.98
N VAL A 444 -29.69 -7.51 -15.60
CA VAL A 444 -30.90 -6.69 -15.59
C VAL A 444 -31.26 -6.29 -17.02
N ASP A 445 -32.54 -6.37 -17.36
CA ASP A 445 -33.09 -5.95 -18.65
C ASP A 445 -33.21 -4.40 -18.77
N SER A 446 -32.52 -3.64 -17.90
CA SER A 446 -32.65 -2.19 -17.84
C SER A 446 -31.71 -1.52 -18.84
N GLU A 447 -32.27 -0.68 -19.72
CA GLU A 447 -31.51 0.20 -20.62
C GLU A 447 -30.85 1.38 -19.86
N ASP A 448 -31.15 1.54 -18.56
CA ASP A 448 -30.72 2.67 -17.72
C ASP A 448 -29.55 2.31 -16.78
N VAL A 449 -28.51 1.63 -17.29
CA VAL A 449 -27.30 1.38 -16.49
C VAL A 449 -26.47 2.66 -16.42
N ILE A 450 -26.16 3.11 -15.20
CA ILE A 450 -25.31 4.27 -14.92
C ILE A 450 -24.02 3.77 -14.27
N VAL A 451 -22.88 4.27 -14.74
CA VAL A 451 -21.59 4.07 -14.10
C VAL A 451 -21.22 5.35 -13.37
N ILE A 452 -21.09 5.25 -12.06
CA ILE A 452 -20.59 6.32 -11.20
C ILE A 452 -19.07 6.16 -11.11
N ILE A 453 -18.34 7.16 -11.60
CA ILE A 453 -16.88 7.19 -11.59
C ILE A 453 -16.44 8.19 -10.53
N GLU A 454 -15.64 7.75 -9.57
CA GLU A 454 -15.11 8.54 -8.47
C GLU A 454 -13.59 8.60 -8.55
N ALA A 455 -13.00 9.80 -8.48
CA ALA A 455 -11.55 9.95 -8.29
C ALA A 455 -11.22 10.28 -6.83
N THR A 456 -10.18 9.64 -6.31
CA THR A 456 -9.59 9.91 -5.00
C THR A 456 -8.10 10.19 -5.12
N SER A 457 -7.61 11.02 -4.22
CA SER A 457 -6.21 11.48 -4.19
C SER A 457 -5.35 10.76 -3.16
N ASP A 458 -5.91 9.79 -2.42
CA ASP A 458 -5.30 9.11 -1.27
C ASP A 458 -4.49 7.84 -1.63
N MET A 459 -4.22 7.64 -2.92
CA MET A 459 -3.53 6.45 -3.42
C MET A 459 -2.04 6.68 -3.67
N ALA A 460 -1.62 7.91 -3.96
CA ALA A 460 -0.23 8.29 -4.20
C ALA A 460 0.12 9.61 -3.51
N ILE A 461 1.36 9.77 -3.04
CA ILE A 461 1.77 11.03 -2.38
C ILE A 461 1.62 12.20 -3.35
N GLU A 462 2.04 12.03 -4.59
CA GLU A 462 2.01 13.08 -5.59
C GLU A 462 0.57 13.55 -5.84
N THR A 463 -0.40 12.63 -5.79
CA THR A 463 -1.82 12.95 -5.89
C THR A 463 -2.32 13.64 -4.61
N GLU A 464 -1.88 13.19 -3.42
CA GLU A 464 -2.21 13.82 -2.13
C GLU A 464 -1.66 15.24 -2.00
N GLU A 465 -0.42 15.48 -2.42
CA GLU A 465 0.22 16.80 -2.37
C GLU A 465 -0.48 17.78 -3.31
N LEU A 466 -0.87 17.31 -4.49
CA LEU A 466 -1.53 18.12 -5.49
C LEU A 466 -3.00 18.40 -5.11
N TYR A 467 -3.76 17.35 -4.81
CA TYR A 467 -5.21 17.43 -4.63
C TYR A 467 -5.64 17.51 -3.16
N GLY A 468 -4.75 17.27 -2.20
CA GLY A 468 -5.04 17.13 -0.77
C GLY A 468 -5.34 15.67 -0.38
N GLU A 469 -5.10 15.28 0.88
CA GLU A 469 -5.34 13.91 1.40
C GLU A 469 -6.78 13.43 1.16
N HIS A 470 -7.74 14.36 1.15
CA HIS A 470 -9.14 14.08 0.89
C HIS A 470 -9.70 14.94 -0.25
N GLY A 471 -8.87 15.30 -1.22
CA GLY A 471 -9.29 16.02 -2.42
C GLY A 471 -9.66 17.48 -2.17
N GLU A 472 -9.19 18.10 -1.09
CA GLU A 472 -9.53 19.47 -0.68
C GLU A 472 -9.27 20.53 -1.75
N ASN A 473 -8.31 20.26 -2.64
CA ASN A 473 -7.88 21.17 -3.70
C ASN A 473 -8.61 20.94 -5.03
N PHE A 474 -9.42 19.88 -5.17
CA PHE A 474 -10.21 19.67 -6.38
C PHE A 474 -11.11 20.88 -6.69
N LYS A 475 -11.24 21.21 -7.99
CA LYS A 475 -12.08 22.29 -8.52
C LYS A 475 -12.79 21.81 -9.77
N GLY A 476 -13.78 22.58 -10.20
CA GLY A 476 -14.58 22.29 -11.39
C GLY A 476 -15.98 21.77 -11.08
N ASP A 477 -16.70 21.45 -12.14
CA ASP A 477 -18.13 21.10 -12.07
C ASP A 477 -18.39 19.68 -11.56
N LEU A 478 -17.37 18.80 -11.60
CA LEU A 478 -17.45 17.41 -11.15
C LEU A 478 -17.21 17.24 -9.64
N VAL A 479 -16.96 18.32 -8.91
CA VAL A 479 -16.59 18.28 -7.49
C VAL A 479 -17.82 18.11 -6.60
N GLU A 480 -17.80 17.06 -5.77
CA GLU A 480 -18.76 16.85 -4.70
C GLU A 480 -18.12 16.98 -3.32
N LYS A 481 -18.82 17.64 -2.39
CA LYS A 481 -18.37 17.76 -1.00
C LYS A 481 -18.71 16.52 -0.19
N THR A 482 -17.74 16.02 0.57
CA THR A 482 -17.92 14.93 1.52
C THR A 482 -17.76 15.43 2.96
N LYS A 483 -17.90 14.54 3.95
CA LYS A 483 -17.62 14.88 5.36
C LYS A 483 -16.13 15.11 5.63
N ARG A 484 -15.25 14.52 4.82
CA ARG A 484 -13.79 14.51 5.02
C ARG A 484 -13.05 15.45 4.08
N GLY A 485 -13.66 15.86 2.98
CA GLY A 485 -13.04 16.73 1.98
C GLY A 485 -13.93 16.84 0.75
N GLN A 486 -13.37 16.57 -0.43
CA GLN A 486 -14.07 16.60 -1.70
C GLN A 486 -13.70 15.35 -2.54
N LYS A 487 -14.55 15.01 -3.50
CA LYS A 487 -14.25 13.96 -4.49
C LYS A 487 -14.72 14.42 -5.86
N ILE A 488 -14.16 13.86 -6.91
CA ILE A 488 -14.68 14.01 -8.27
C ILE A 488 -15.71 12.93 -8.51
N VAL A 489 -16.89 13.28 -9.01
CA VAL A 489 -17.93 12.33 -9.42
C VAL A 489 -18.34 12.60 -10.86
N TYR A 490 -18.27 11.57 -11.69
CA TYR A 490 -18.74 11.59 -13.07
C TYR A 490 -19.78 10.50 -13.29
N GLU A 491 -20.97 10.88 -13.74
CA GLU A 491 -22.05 9.95 -14.07
C GLU A 491 -22.03 9.63 -15.57
N LEU A 492 -21.77 8.36 -15.90
CA LEU A 492 -21.77 7.88 -17.26
C LEU A 492 -23.00 6.99 -17.52
N SER A 493 -23.96 7.49 -18.30
CA SER A 493 -25.07 6.64 -18.77
C SER A 493 -24.60 5.74 -19.91
N LEU A 494 -24.87 4.44 -19.79
CA LEU A 494 -24.60 3.44 -20.83
C LEU A 494 -25.77 3.27 -21.81
N GLY A 495 -26.83 4.07 -21.68
CA GLY A 495 -28.07 3.98 -22.46
C GLY A 495 -27.90 4.29 -23.96
N ASP A 496 -28.35 3.35 -24.79
CA ASP A 496 -28.54 3.40 -26.26
C ASP A 496 -27.35 3.90 -27.12
N ASN A 497 -26.25 3.13 -27.16
CA ASN A 497 -25.40 3.06 -28.36
C ASN A 497 -26.07 2.15 -29.43
N LYS A 498 -27.18 2.60 -30.03
CA LYS A 498 -27.76 1.93 -31.23
C LYS A 498 -27.13 2.42 -32.52
#